data_AF-A0A7Y5CUZ5-F1
#
_entry.id   AF-A0A7Y5CUZ5-F1
#
_cell.length_a   1.000
_cell.length_b   1.000
_cell.length_c   1.000
_cell.angle_alpha   90.00
_cell.angle_beta   90.00
_cell.angle_gamma   90.00
#
_symmetry.space_group_name_H-M   'P 1'
#
loop_
_entity.id
_entity.type
_entity.pdbx_description
1 polymer ?
#
loop_
_entity_poly.entity_id
_entity_poly.type
_entity_poly.pdbx_seq_one_letter_code
_entity_poly.pdbx_strand_id
1 'polypeptide(L)'
;MLMRRIAEADNFVVRTSDLNESHSGTMTSLAQLISPQQRQRFVKQVFGGDPAAYDQLMLELDSASDWPQAHRLIRRHFRKHQINPYLKEAASLSNLIYKRYYPHDVYV
;
A
#
# COMPACT_ATOMS: atom_id res chain seq x y z
N MET A 1 -21.93 28.86 28.36
CA MET A 1 -21.52 29.63 27.16
C MET A 1 -20.02 29.37 26.95
N LEU A 2 -19.61 29.07 25.70
CA LEU A 2 -18.26 28.68 25.20
C LEU A 2 -17.70 27.31 25.68
N MET A 3 -17.51 26.30 24.82
CA MET A 3 -16.46 26.10 23.77
C MET A 3 -15.07 25.93 24.40
N ARG A 4 -14.21 24.93 24.11
CA ARG A 4 -13.97 24.08 22.93
C ARG A 4 -13.03 22.90 23.30
N ARG A 5 -12.98 21.91 22.40
CA ARG A 5 -12.14 20.69 22.30
C ARG A 5 -10.62 20.95 22.49
N ILE A 6 -9.78 19.94 22.75
CA ILE A 6 -9.02 19.10 21.78
C ILE A 6 -8.29 18.02 22.61
N ALA A 7 -8.64 16.73 22.59
CA ALA A 7 -8.15 15.67 21.69
C ALA A 7 -6.63 15.72 21.40
N GLU A 8 -5.81 15.25 22.32
CA GLU A 8 -4.41 14.88 22.06
C GLU A 8 -4.40 13.57 21.26
N ALA A 9 -4.08 13.67 19.96
CA ALA A 9 -3.79 12.53 19.10
C ALA A 9 -2.29 12.47 18.86
N ASP A 10 -1.75 11.27 19.04
CA ASP A 10 -0.36 10.85 18.90
C ASP A 10 0.49 11.62 17.89
N ASN A 11 1.63 12.09 18.42
CA ASN A 11 2.72 12.73 17.72
C ASN A 11 3.52 11.70 16.92
N PHE A 12 3.03 11.30 15.75
CA PHE A 12 3.82 10.52 14.78
C PHE A 12 4.63 11.48 13.90
N VAL A 13 5.76 11.97 14.44
CA VAL A 13 6.76 12.70 13.64
C VAL A 13 7.53 11.70 12.80
N VAL A 14 7.02 11.37 11.61
CA VAL A 14 7.87 10.82 10.56
C VAL A 14 8.79 11.93 10.12
N ARG A 15 10.09 11.77 10.38
CA ARG A 15 11.12 12.66 9.83
C ARG A 15 11.06 12.57 8.31
N THR A 16 10.51 13.59 7.67
CA THR A 16 10.35 13.68 6.21
C THR A 16 11.67 13.93 5.46
N SER A 17 12.81 13.83 6.14
CA SER A 17 14.11 14.26 5.62
C SER A 17 14.96 13.13 5.02
N ASP A 18 14.60 11.86 5.22
CA ASP A 18 15.37 10.70 4.74
C ASP A 18 14.70 9.93 3.59
N LEU A 19 13.55 10.39 3.09
CA LEU A 19 12.73 9.64 2.11
C LEU A 19 12.99 10.02 0.64
N ASN A 20 14.08 10.74 0.34
CA ASN A 20 14.29 11.31 -0.99
C ASN A 20 15.63 10.96 -1.63
N GLU A 21 16.08 9.72 -1.45
CA GLU A 21 16.95 9.10 -2.46
C GLU A 21 16.05 8.41 -3.47
N SER A 22 15.81 9.10 -4.58
CA SER A 22 15.22 8.53 -5.78
C SER A 22 16.06 7.31 -6.17
N HIS A 23 15.58 6.12 -5.78
CA HIS A 23 16.16 4.85 -6.16
C HIS A 23 15.98 4.70 -7.68
N SER A 24 16.89 5.30 -8.43
CA SER A 24 17.02 5.20 -9.88
C SER A 24 17.63 3.86 -10.30
N GLY A 25 17.50 2.84 -9.45
CA GLY A 25 17.70 1.45 -9.80
C GLY A 25 16.37 0.88 -10.21
N THR A 26 16.32 0.17 -11.34
CA THR A 26 15.15 -0.55 -11.86
C THR A 26 14.31 -1.17 -10.74
N MET A 27 13.20 -0.51 -10.38
CA MET A 27 12.30 -1.03 -9.35
C MET A 27 11.78 -2.39 -9.79
N THR A 28 11.91 -3.41 -8.94
CA THR A 28 11.36 -4.74 -9.18
C THR A 28 9.88 -4.64 -9.55
N SER A 29 9.45 -5.28 -10.64
CA SER A 29 8.05 -5.30 -11.04
C SER A 29 7.22 -6.03 -9.98
N LEU A 30 5.99 -5.57 -9.72
CA LEU A 30 5.10 -6.25 -8.78
C LEU A 30 4.79 -7.69 -9.20
N ALA A 31 4.84 -7.99 -10.51
CA ALA A 31 4.68 -9.34 -11.03
C ALA A 31 5.83 -10.30 -10.61
N GLN A 32 7.02 -9.77 -10.32
CA GLN A 32 8.14 -10.55 -9.79
C GLN A 32 8.06 -10.70 -8.26
N LEU A 33 7.42 -9.74 -7.59
CA LEU A 33 7.30 -9.70 -6.13
C LEU A 33 6.12 -10.54 -5.60
N ILE A 34 5.04 -10.67 -6.38
CA ILE A 34 3.83 -11.40 -6.01
C ILE A 34 3.75 -12.69 -6.82
N SER A 35 3.88 -13.83 -6.13
CA SER A 35 3.75 -15.14 -6.78
C SER A 35 2.33 -15.40 -7.30
N PRO A 36 2.14 -16.30 -8.27
CA PRO A 36 0.81 -16.66 -8.77
C PRO A 36 -0.15 -17.14 -7.66
N GLN A 37 0.37 -17.85 -6.67
CA GLN A 37 -0.40 -18.32 -5.51
C GLN A 37 -0.82 -17.16 -4.60
N GLN A 38 0.07 -16.19 -4.36
CA GLN A 38 -0.27 -14.98 -3.62
C GLN A 38 -1.30 -14.14 -4.36
N ARG A 39 -1.17 -13.96 -5.68
CA ARG A 39 -2.18 -13.30 -6.51
C ARG A 39 -3.55 -13.94 -6.32
N GLN A 40 -3.66 -15.26 -6.46
CA GLN A 40 -4.94 -15.97 -6.27
C GLN A 40 -5.53 -15.74 -4.88
N ARG A 41 -4.70 -15.76 -3.84
CA ARG A 41 -5.13 -15.48 -2.46
C ARG A 41 -5.64 -14.05 -2.31
N PHE A 42 -4.92 -13.04 -2.83
CA PHE A 42 -5.34 -11.65 -2.75
C PHE A 42 -6.63 -11.41 -3.54
N VAL A 43 -6.73 -11.93 -4.77
CA VAL A 43 -7.96 -11.83 -5.57
C VAL A 43 -9.16 -12.37 -4.79
N LYS A 44 -9.04 -13.56 -4.18
CA LYS A 44 -10.13 -14.18 -3.43
C LYS A 44 -10.45 -13.44 -2.12
N GLN A 45 -9.44 -13.06 -1.35
CA GLN A 45 -9.61 -12.60 0.04
C GLN A 45 -9.71 -11.08 0.18
N VAL A 46 -9.11 -10.32 -0.75
CA VAL A 46 -9.06 -8.85 -0.71
C VAL A 46 -10.01 -8.27 -1.74
N PHE A 47 -10.06 -8.85 -2.94
CA PHE A 47 -10.89 -8.34 -4.06
C PHE A 47 -12.19 -9.12 -4.26
N GLY A 48 -12.56 -10.02 -3.32
CA GLY A 48 -13.83 -10.73 -3.38
C GLY A 48 -14.02 -11.63 -4.60
N GLY A 49 -12.93 -12.07 -5.22
CA GLY A 49 -12.96 -12.85 -6.46
C GLY A 49 -12.93 -12.02 -7.74
N ASP A 50 -12.66 -10.71 -7.68
CA ASP A 50 -12.49 -9.83 -8.84
C ASP A 50 -11.01 -9.71 -9.26
N PRO A 51 -10.55 -10.51 -10.25
CA PRO A 51 -9.18 -10.40 -10.74
C PRO A 51 -8.93 -9.10 -11.51
N ALA A 52 -9.95 -8.50 -12.12
CA ALA A 52 -9.78 -7.27 -12.90
C ALA A 52 -9.47 -6.08 -12.00
N ALA A 53 -10.13 -5.99 -10.83
CA ALA A 53 -9.80 -4.99 -9.83
C ALA A 53 -8.35 -5.14 -9.32
N TYR A 54 -7.91 -6.37 -9.06
CA TYR A 54 -6.52 -6.64 -8.69
C TYR A 54 -5.55 -6.21 -9.79
N ASP A 55 -5.77 -6.63 -11.03
CA ASP A 55 -4.88 -6.34 -12.16
C ASP A 55 -4.82 -4.83 -12.44
N GLN A 56 -5.96 -4.12 -12.31
CA GLN A 56 -6.01 -2.66 -12.40
C GLN A 56 -5.13 -1.99 -11.32
N LEU A 57 -5.23 -2.44 -10.07
CA LEU A 57 -4.40 -1.89 -8.99
C LEU A 57 -2.91 -2.14 -9.28
N MET A 58 -2.53 -3.34 -9.71
CA MET A 58 -1.13 -3.67 -10.02
C MET A 58 -0.58 -2.78 -11.14
N LEU A 59 -1.36 -2.57 -12.21
CA LEU A 59 -0.97 -1.69 -13.31
C LEU A 59 -0.75 -0.24 -12.85
N GLU A 60 -1.67 0.28 -12.03
CA GLU A 60 -1.53 1.63 -11.47
C GLU A 60 -0.29 1.73 -10.57
N LEU A 61 -0.02 0.72 -9.76
CA LEU A 61 1.12 0.71 -8.83
C LEU A 61 2.47 0.52 -9.52
N ASP A 62 2.53 -0.20 -10.65
CA ASP A 62 3.76 -0.33 -11.42
C ASP A 62 4.24 1.03 -11.95
N SER A 63 3.32 1.98 -12.18
CA SER A 63 3.61 3.37 -12.58
C SER A 63 3.98 4.32 -11.41
N ALA A 64 3.83 3.88 -10.16
CA ALA A 64 4.15 4.71 -9.01
C ALA A 64 5.66 4.71 -8.72
N SER A 65 6.25 5.90 -8.62
CA SER A 65 7.70 6.07 -8.41
C SER A 65 8.09 6.06 -6.93
N ASP A 66 7.14 6.30 -6.04
CA ASP A 66 7.38 6.38 -4.60
C ASP A 66 6.25 5.76 -3.77
N TRP A 67 6.56 5.44 -2.51
CA TRP A 67 5.58 4.87 -1.59
C TRP A 67 4.40 5.80 -1.30
N PRO A 68 4.57 7.11 -1.06
CA PRO A 68 3.44 8.01 -0.89
C PRO A 68 2.41 7.95 -2.03
N GLN A 69 2.86 7.87 -3.29
CA GLN A 69 2.02 7.71 -4.47
C GLN A 69 1.35 6.34 -4.46
N ALA A 70 2.11 5.26 -4.28
CA ALA A 70 1.58 3.91 -4.20
C ALA A 70 0.51 3.76 -3.11
N HIS A 71 0.76 4.28 -1.91
CA HIS A 71 -0.16 4.24 -0.78
C HIS A 71 -1.44 5.05 -1.05
N ARG A 72 -1.35 6.18 -1.76
CA ARG A 72 -2.55 6.90 -2.24
C ARG A 72 -3.37 6.06 -3.22
N LEU A 73 -2.73 5.35 -4.15
CA LEU A 73 -3.40 4.45 -5.09
C LEU A 73 -4.11 3.30 -4.36
N ILE A 74 -3.43 2.63 -3.42
CA ILE A 74 -4.01 1.56 -2.59
C ILE A 74 -5.24 2.07 -1.85
N ARG A 75 -5.15 3.19 -1.12
CA ARG A 75 -6.29 3.74 -0.36
C ARG A 75 -7.47 4.12 -1.26
N ARG A 76 -7.21 4.73 -2.41
CA ARG A 76 -8.25 5.08 -3.39
C ARG A 76 -8.95 3.81 -3.87
N HIS A 77 -8.18 2.79 -4.22
CA HIS A 77 -8.70 1.53 -4.73
C HIS A 77 -9.51 0.79 -3.66
N PHE A 78 -9.00 0.71 -2.43
CA PHE A 78 -9.70 0.07 -1.32
C PHE A 78 -11.02 0.77 -1.00
N ARG A 79 -11.03 2.11 -1.03
CA ARG A 79 -12.28 2.87 -0.86
C ARG A 79 -13.27 2.60 -1.98
N LYS A 80 -12.82 2.60 -3.24
CA LYS A 80 -13.67 2.34 -4.43
C LYS A 80 -14.33 0.96 -4.37
N HIS A 81 -13.57 -0.05 -3.93
CA HIS A 81 -14.02 -1.44 -3.88
C HIS A 81 -14.53 -1.88 -2.49
N GLN A 82 -14.71 -0.92 -1.55
CA GLN A 82 -15.15 -1.18 -0.17
C GLN A 82 -14.30 -2.23 0.58
N ILE A 83 -13.01 -2.31 0.26
CA ILE A 83 -12.06 -3.23 0.88
C ILE A 83 -11.67 -2.68 2.24
N ASN A 84 -11.81 -3.50 3.29
CA ASN A 84 -11.35 -3.13 4.63
C ASN A 84 -9.81 -3.25 4.71
N PRO A 85 -9.07 -2.13 4.90
CA PRO A 85 -7.60 -2.14 4.95
C PRO A 85 -7.04 -2.91 6.15
N TYR A 86 -7.82 -3.10 7.21
CA TYR A 86 -7.39 -3.77 8.44
C TYR A 86 -7.55 -5.30 8.38
N LEU A 87 -8.10 -5.83 7.28
CA LEU A 87 -8.08 -7.27 7.06
C LEU A 87 -6.64 -7.74 6.91
N LYS A 88 -6.30 -8.87 7.55
CA LYS A 88 -4.96 -9.47 7.53
C LYS A 88 -4.36 -9.52 6.13
N GLU A 89 -5.17 -9.87 5.13
CA GLU A 89 -4.69 -10.06 3.76
C GLU A 89 -4.54 -8.74 3.00
N ALA A 90 -5.37 -7.74 3.31
CA ALA A 90 -5.27 -6.40 2.75
C ALA A 90 -4.04 -5.66 3.30
N ALA A 91 -3.79 -5.81 4.61
CA ALA A 91 -2.56 -5.37 5.25
C ALA A 91 -1.35 -6.10 4.67
N SER A 92 -1.41 -7.42 4.52
CA SER A 92 -0.32 -8.22 3.92
C SER A 92 -0.01 -7.80 2.49
N LEU A 93 -1.01 -7.48 1.66
CA LEU A 93 -0.81 -6.95 0.32
C LEU A 93 -0.08 -5.60 0.36
N SER A 94 -0.53 -4.69 1.24
CA SER A 94 0.09 -3.37 1.42
C SER A 94 1.53 -3.47 1.89
N ASN A 95 1.82 -4.36 2.83
CA ASN A 95 3.17 -4.63 3.33
C ASN A 95 4.08 -5.21 2.25
N LEU A 96 3.55 -6.09 1.40
CA LEU A 96 4.30 -6.64 0.28
C LEU A 96 4.64 -5.54 -0.73
N ILE A 97 3.68 -4.68 -1.08
CA ILE A 97 3.94 -3.53 -1.97
C ILE A 97 4.94 -2.55 -1.33
N TYR A 98 4.86 -2.33 -0.02
CA TYR A 98 5.79 -1.47 0.73
C TYR A 98 7.25 -1.92 0.57
N LYS A 99 7.50 -3.23 0.62
CA LYS A 99 8.85 -3.81 0.44
C LYS A 99 9.48 -3.51 -0.93
N ARG A 100 8.69 -3.15 -1.95
CA ARG A 100 9.22 -2.67 -3.24
C ARG A 100 10.00 -1.36 -3.09
N TYR A 101 9.56 -0.49 -2.16
CA TYR A 101 10.13 0.84 -1.94
C TYR A 101 11.18 0.82 -0.81
N TYR A 102 11.00 -0.06 0.17
CA TYR A 102 11.90 -0.17 1.32
C TYR A 102 12.27 -1.65 1.60
N PRO A 103 13.09 -2.28 0.74
CA PRO A 103 13.40 -3.71 0.85
C PRO A 103 14.20 -4.09 2.11
N HIS A 104 14.91 -3.12 2.70
CA HIS A 104 15.72 -3.31 3.91
C HIS A 104 15.00 -2.91 5.20
N ASP A 105 13.76 -2.41 5.10
CA ASP A 105 12.98 -2.06 6.27
C ASP A 105 12.39 -3.34 6.90
N VAL A 106 12.79 -3.59 8.14
CA VAL A 106 12.39 -4.76 8.94
C VAL A 106 11.14 -4.46 9.77
N TYR A 107 10.68 -3.20 9.81
CA TYR A 107 9.53 -2.78 10.60
C TYR A 107 8.22 -2.89 9.82
N VAL A 108 7.71 -4.12 9.65
CA VAL A 108 6.33 -4.35 9.18
C VAL A 108 5.68 -5.59 9.79
#